data_AF-A0A6J5AAS4-F1
#
_entry.id   AF-A0A6J5AAS4-F1
#
_cell.length_a   1.000
_cell.length_b   1.000
_cell.length_c   1.000
_cell.angle_alpha   90.00
_cell.angle_beta   90.00
_cell.angle_gamma   90.00
#
_symmetry.space_group_name_H-M   'P 1'
#
loop_
_entity.id
_entity.type
_entity.pdbx_description
1 polymer ?
#
loop_
_entity_poly.entity_id
_entity_poly.type
_entity_poly.pdbx_seq_one_letter_code
_entity_poly.pdbx_strand_id
1 'polypeptide(L)'
;MKISAALFALCLVIASPLVASEREQTLLEYGEQCAKEIGEIPPFNCNDGTNIPITINGKPPARGDAPRRCDRPSLLHPTSEVEGQCLPYSKILNLSRGNTQISAYCRRNKLRDDRDPVYDEVVIVQHHSGNGKTCWFLSQSRAGTNGIDASRVPPPNEKSPPAGHTPAVEFWTTPARIAAVQPTCISCHDAGPFIFSPYIGQVWDKVPTDPWGKYSSIGPVFSSHRLNVISTPGNACIGCHRIGSEQSCAAYIGLSTGRLSAPGNNQLASSYPLNHWMPTANNMSHAQWDEANIKSVDALLSCCRDKAHKNPNCTFTPISPSKK
;
A
#
# COMPACT_ATOMS: atom_id res chain seq x y z
N MET A 1 -82.64 -27.34 -0.25
CA MET A 1 -81.42 -27.04 0.52
C MET A 1 -80.46 -26.29 -0.39
N LYS A 2 -80.24 -24.99 -0.14
CA LYS A 2 -79.31 -24.13 -0.89
C LYS A 2 -77.96 -24.15 -0.18
N ILE A 3 -76.90 -24.59 -0.85
CA ILE A 3 -75.53 -24.48 -0.36
C ILE A 3 -74.87 -23.37 -1.17
N SER A 4 -74.56 -22.25 -0.51
CA SER A 4 -73.80 -21.14 -1.10
C SER A 4 -72.32 -21.43 -0.98
N ALA A 5 -71.60 -21.41 -2.10
CA ALA A 5 -70.14 -21.40 -2.12
C ALA A 5 -69.67 -19.95 -2.25
N ALA A 6 -69.08 -19.41 -1.18
CA ALA A 6 -68.37 -18.13 -1.21
C ALA A 6 -66.87 -18.41 -1.39
N LEU A 7 -66.32 -18.04 -2.55
CA LEU A 7 -64.88 -18.01 -2.77
C LEU A 7 -64.30 -16.77 -2.08
N PHE A 8 -63.47 -16.96 -1.07
CA PHE A 8 -62.55 -15.94 -0.56
C PHE A 8 -61.26 -16.00 -1.38
N ALA A 9 -61.01 -15.00 -2.23
CA ALA A 9 -59.72 -14.78 -2.87
C ALA A 9 -58.81 -14.04 -1.89
N LEU A 10 -57.81 -14.75 -1.34
CA LEU A 10 -56.80 -14.17 -0.46
C LEU A 10 -55.66 -13.60 -1.33
N CYS A 11 -55.62 -12.29 -1.52
CA CYS A 11 -54.49 -11.60 -2.13
C CYS A 11 -53.30 -11.58 -1.15
N LEU A 12 -52.34 -12.49 -1.33
CA LEU A 12 -51.01 -12.38 -0.74
C LEU A 12 -50.23 -11.27 -1.47
N VAL A 13 -50.12 -10.11 -0.83
CA VAL A 13 -49.14 -9.08 -1.21
C VAL A 13 -47.77 -9.54 -0.72
N ILE A 14 -46.97 -10.11 -1.62
CA ILE A 14 -45.56 -10.42 -1.36
C ILE A 14 -44.81 -9.08 -1.37
N ALA A 15 -44.55 -8.53 -0.19
CA ALA A 15 -43.63 -7.41 -0.03
C ALA A 15 -42.20 -7.91 -0.27
N SER A 16 -41.73 -7.82 -1.52
CA SER A 16 -40.32 -8.01 -1.83
C SER A 16 -39.51 -6.92 -1.11
N PRO A 17 -38.50 -7.26 -0.30
CA PRO A 17 -37.62 -6.25 0.25
C PRO A 17 -36.86 -5.61 -0.91
N LEU A 18 -37.12 -4.32 -1.14
CA LEU A 18 -36.24 -3.46 -1.92
C LEU A 18 -34.89 -3.43 -1.20
N VAL A 19 -34.00 -4.34 -1.59
CA VAL A 19 -32.58 -4.20 -1.30
C VAL A 19 -32.15 -2.96 -2.08
N ALA A 20 -32.06 -1.83 -1.39
CA ALA A 20 -31.46 -0.63 -1.94
C ALA A 20 -30.03 -1.00 -2.33
N SER A 21 -29.78 -1.16 -3.63
CA SER A 21 -28.43 -1.27 -4.16
C SER A 21 -27.74 0.05 -3.83
N GLU A 22 -26.87 0.08 -2.82
CA GLU A 22 -26.03 1.24 -2.56
C GLU A 22 -25.24 1.54 -3.83
N ARG A 23 -25.51 2.70 -4.43
CA ARG A 23 -24.79 3.15 -5.63
C ARG A 23 -23.30 3.23 -5.31
N GLU A 24 -22.48 2.64 -6.17
CA GLU A 24 -21.03 2.72 -6.08
C GLU A 24 -20.55 4.18 -6.13
N GLN A 25 -19.67 4.55 -5.18
CA GLN A 25 -19.04 5.87 -5.13
C GLN A 25 -18.14 6.06 -6.35
N THR A 26 -18.35 7.16 -7.08
CA THR A 26 -17.52 7.54 -8.23
C THR A 26 -16.12 8.00 -7.79
N LEU A 27 -15.18 8.09 -8.73
CA LEU A 27 -13.85 8.66 -8.47
C LEU A 27 -13.94 10.07 -7.86
N LEU A 28 -14.73 10.96 -8.46
CA LEU A 28 -14.80 12.36 -8.01
C LEU A 28 -15.43 12.47 -6.62
N GLU A 29 -16.46 11.66 -6.32
CA GLU A 29 -17.06 11.60 -4.98
C GLU A 29 -16.08 11.04 -3.94
N TYR A 30 -15.26 10.06 -4.31
CA TYR A 30 -14.20 9.54 -3.44
C TYR A 30 -13.08 10.55 -3.21
N GLY A 31 -12.60 11.19 -4.27
CA GLY A 31 -11.61 12.26 -4.19
C GLY A 31 -12.07 13.42 -3.31
N GLU A 32 -13.32 13.85 -3.46
CA GLU A 32 -13.92 14.92 -2.64
C GLU A 32 -14.02 14.51 -1.16
N GLN A 33 -14.40 13.26 -0.89
CA GLN A 33 -14.41 12.74 0.47
C GLN A 33 -13.01 12.77 1.10
N CYS A 34 -11.99 12.31 0.37
CA CYS A 34 -10.61 12.32 0.83
C CYS A 34 -10.10 13.74 1.06
N ALA A 35 -10.40 14.67 0.15
CA ALA A 35 -10.08 16.08 0.27
C ALA A 35 -10.65 16.70 1.56
N LYS A 36 -11.93 16.42 1.83
CA LYS A 36 -12.63 16.90 3.03
C LYS A 36 -12.11 16.29 4.33
N GLU A 37 -11.82 14.99 4.34
CA GLU A 37 -11.49 14.26 5.58
C GLU A 37 -9.99 14.25 5.91
N ILE A 38 -9.12 14.53 4.93
CA ILE A 38 -7.67 14.48 5.06
C ILE A 38 -7.00 15.79 4.60
N GLY A 39 -7.36 16.30 3.42
CA GLY A 39 -6.80 17.51 2.83
C GLY A 39 -6.69 17.41 1.31
N GLU A 40 -6.49 18.53 0.61
CA GLU A 40 -6.35 18.52 -0.85
C GLU A 40 -5.03 17.90 -1.31
N ILE A 41 -5.06 17.18 -2.44
CA ILE A 41 -3.86 16.77 -3.17
C ILE A 41 -3.61 17.81 -4.27
N PRO A 42 -2.48 18.53 -4.29
CA PRO A 42 -2.20 19.47 -5.38
C PRO A 42 -1.91 18.72 -6.69
N PRO A 43 -2.13 19.34 -7.87
CA PRO A 43 -1.54 18.82 -9.10
C PRO A 43 -0.02 18.81 -8.98
N PHE A 44 0.64 17.80 -9.56
CA PHE A 44 2.10 17.69 -9.49
C PHE A 44 2.69 17.05 -10.75
N ASN A 45 3.99 17.26 -10.97
CA ASN A 45 4.76 16.60 -12.01
C ASN A 45 5.62 15.50 -11.37
N CYS A 46 5.58 14.28 -11.89
CA CYS A 46 6.40 13.18 -11.37
C CYS A 46 7.91 13.50 -11.41
N ASN A 47 8.36 14.29 -12.39
CA ASN A 47 9.76 14.69 -12.52
C ASN A 47 10.23 15.71 -11.48
N ASP A 48 9.33 16.29 -10.69
CA ASP A 48 9.70 17.10 -9.52
C ASP A 48 10.11 16.23 -8.32
N GLY A 49 9.87 14.92 -8.41
CA GLY A 49 10.22 13.97 -7.36
C GLY A 49 11.69 13.61 -7.27
N THR A 50 12.02 12.96 -6.15
CA THR A 50 13.35 12.41 -5.90
C THR A 50 13.48 11.04 -6.55
N ASN A 51 14.58 10.79 -7.25
CA ASN A 51 14.93 9.45 -7.72
C ASN A 51 15.12 8.51 -6.54
N ILE A 52 14.43 7.36 -6.55
CA ILE A 52 14.76 6.28 -5.63
C ILE A 52 15.95 5.52 -6.22
N PRO A 53 17.12 5.47 -5.53
CA PRO A 53 18.32 4.90 -6.13
C PRO A 53 18.20 3.40 -6.39
N ILE A 54 18.80 2.96 -7.50
CA ILE A 54 19.13 1.57 -7.78
C ILE A 54 20.64 1.44 -7.75
N THR A 55 21.13 0.44 -7.02
CA THR A 55 22.55 0.19 -6.84
C THR A 55 22.89 -1.29 -7.04
N ILE A 56 24.09 -1.54 -7.58
CA ILE A 56 24.72 -2.84 -7.75
C ILE A 56 26.08 -2.75 -7.05
N ASN A 57 26.23 -3.46 -5.93
CA ASN A 57 27.44 -3.41 -5.12
C ASN A 57 27.83 -1.98 -4.71
N GLY A 58 26.83 -1.18 -4.30
CA GLY A 58 26.97 0.19 -3.85
C GLY A 58 27.14 1.23 -4.96
N LYS A 59 27.11 0.84 -6.24
CA LYS A 59 27.30 1.74 -7.38
C LYS A 59 26.04 1.81 -8.24
N PRO A 60 25.72 2.95 -8.86
CA PRO A 60 24.62 3.02 -9.83
C PRO A 60 24.89 2.07 -11.00
N PRO A 61 23.84 1.49 -11.64
CA PRO A 61 24.00 0.73 -12.88
C PRO A 61 24.54 1.64 -13.99
N ALA A 62 25.09 1.04 -15.06
CA ALA A 62 25.53 1.84 -16.19
C ALA A 62 24.33 2.52 -16.87
N ARG A 63 24.59 3.61 -17.58
CA ARG A 63 23.55 4.32 -18.32
C ARG A 63 22.96 3.39 -19.38
N GLY A 64 21.63 3.25 -19.39
CA GLY A 64 20.95 2.36 -20.31
C GLY A 64 20.74 0.95 -19.76
N ASP A 65 21.15 0.66 -18.53
CA ASP A 65 20.97 -0.65 -17.91
C ASP A 65 19.79 -0.68 -16.94
N ALA A 66 19.01 -1.75 -17.05
CA ALA A 66 17.97 -2.15 -16.10
C ALA A 66 18.35 -3.52 -15.53
N PRO A 67 19.13 -3.56 -14.43
CA PRO A 67 19.57 -4.83 -13.88
C PRO A 67 18.36 -5.64 -13.37
N ARG A 68 18.41 -6.97 -13.53
CA ARG A 68 17.38 -7.86 -13.00
C ARG A 68 17.37 -7.88 -11.47
N ARG A 69 18.54 -7.74 -10.85
CA ARG A 69 18.77 -7.81 -9.40
C ARG A 69 19.60 -6.64 -8.92
N CYS A 70 19.36 -6.16 -7.71
CA CYS A 70 20.02 -4.99 -7.15
C CYS A 70 20.17 -5.07 -5.64
N ASP A 71 20.87 -4.09 -5.05
CA ASP A 71 21.16 -4.04 -3.61
C ASP A 71 19.87 -3.86 -2.78
N ARG A 72 18.86 -3.18 -3.35
CA ARG A 72 17.63 -2.76 -2.68
C ARG A 72 16.45 -2.77 -3.67
N PRO A 73 15.88 -3.94 -4.00
CA PRO A 73 14.74 -4.04 -4.93
C PRO A 73 13.48 -3.38 -4.36
N SER A 74 12.57 -2.95 -5.22
CA SER A 74 11.35 -2.24 -4.82
C SER A 74 10.36 -3.08 -4.01
N LEU A 75 10.44 -4.41 -4.09
CA LEU A 75 9.60 -5.37 -3.36
C LEU A 75 8.09 -5.18 -3.56
N LEU A 76 7.68 -4.66 -4.72
CA LEU A 76 6.25 -4.56 -5.09
C LEU A 76 5.62 -5.94 -5.35
N HIS A 77 6.45 -6.95 -5.63
CA HIS A 77 6.06 -8.35 -5.67
C HIS A 77 6.90 -9.11 -4.64
N PRO A 78 6.59 -8.99 -3.34
CA PRO A 78 7.46 -9.47 -2.27
C PRO A 78 7.56 -11.00 -2.19
N THR A 79 6.74 -11.71 -2.97
CA THR A 79 6.69 -13.18 -3.02
C THR A 79 7.21 -13.76 -4.33
N SER A 80 7.60 -12.95 -5.33
CA SER A 80 8.07 -13.45 -6.63
C SER A 80 9.07 -12.52 -7.31
N GLU A 81 10.04 -13.12 -8.03
CA GLU A 81 10.99 -12.36 -8.84
C GLU A 81 10.34 -11.96 -10.16
N VAL A 82 9.85 -10.72 -10.23
CA VAL A 82 9.33 -10.12 -11.46
C VAL A 82 10.31 -9.12 -12.08
N GLU A 83 10.15 -8.86 -13.38
CA GLU A 83 10.84 -7.77 -14.06
C GLU A 83 10.45 -6.41 -13.46
N GLY A 84 11.40 -5.49 -13.47
CA GLY A 84 11.18 -4.11 -13.02
C GLY A 84 11.34 -3.83 -11.53
N GLN A 85 11.73 -4.81 -10.71
CA GLN A 85 12.04 -4.56 -9.29
C GLN A 85 13.29 -3.71 -9.07
N CYS A 86 14.17 -3.64 -10.06
CA CYS A 86 15.45 -2.94 -10.03
C CYS A 86 15.58 -1.94 -11.17
N LEU A 87 14.47 -1.25 -11.50
CA LEU A 87 14.45 -0.23 -12.55
C LEU A 87 14.85 1.15 -12.02
N PRO A 88 15.85 1.80 -12.63
CA PRO A 88 16.20 3.17 -12.31
C PRO A 88 15.08 4.17 -12.63
N TYR A 89 15.19 5.35 -12.01
CA TYR A 89 14.40 6.54 -12.32
C TYR A 89 12.90 6.48 -11.99
N SER A 90 12.50 5.58 -11.09
CA SER A 90 11.23 5.77 -10.38
C SER A 90 11.38 6.91 -9.37
N LYS A 91 10.30 7.67 -9.16
CA LYS A 91 10.30 8.92 -8.38
C LYS A 91 9.39 8.80 -7.17
N ILE A 92 9.78 9.45 -6.08
CA ILE A 92 8.95 9.64 -4.90
C ILE A 92 8.79 11.14 -4.60
N LEU A 93 7.59 11.53 -4.19
CA LEU A 93 7.27 12.89 -3.78
C LEU A 93 6.61 12.88 -2.41
N ASN A 94 7.04 13.82 -1.57
CA ASN A 94 6.34 14.20 -0.36
C ASN A 94 5.52 15.46 -0.62
N LEU A 95 4.20 15.32 -0.69
CA LEU A 95 3.27 16.43 -0.92
C LEU A 95 2.56 16.84 0.38
N SER A 96 3.11 16.45 1.53
CA SER A 96 2.49 16.66 2.84
C SER A 96 2.43 18.13 3.26
N ARG A 97 1.38 18.49 4.00
CA ARG A 97 1.21 19.81 4.62
C ARG A 97 0.46 19.69 5.95
N GLY A 98 1.08 20.12 7.04
CA GLY A 98 0.47 20.02 8.38
C GLY A 98 0.17 18.56 8.74
N ASN A 99 -1.09 18.26 9.09
CA ASN A 99 -1.53 16.90 9.41
C ASN A 99 -1.84 16.05 8.17
N THR A 100 -1.89 16.65 6.98
CA THR A 100 -2.08 15.95 5.72
C THR A 100 -0.75 15.38 5.27
N GLN A 101 -0.61 14.06 5.31
CA GLN A 101 0.55 13.31 4.85
C GLN A 101 0.27 12.69 3.48
N ILE A 102 1.06 13.03 2.47
CA ILE A 102 0.86 12.55 1.10
C ILE A 102 2.18 12.05 0.54
N SER A 103 2.21 10.76 0.18
CA SER A 103 3.32 10.13 -0.54
C SER A 103 2.84 9.77 -1.94
N ALA A 104 3.47 10.36 -2.97
CA ALA A 104 3.21 10.00 -4.36
C ALA A 104 4.42 9.24 -4.93
N TYR A 105 4.16 8.08 -5.52
CA TYR A 105 5.15 7.20 -6.12
C TYR A 105 4.88 7.06 -7.62
N CYS A 106 5.81 7.55 -8.44
CA CYS A 106 5.75 7.42 -9.89
C CYS A 106 6.73 6.34 -10.33
N ARG A 107 6.19 5.20 -10.76
CA ARG A 107 6.96 3.99 -11.00
C ARG A 107 7.25 3.78 -12.48
N ARG A 108 8.43 3.21 -12.72
CA ARG A 108 8.81 2.65 -14.01
C ARG A 108 8.89 1.13 -13.93
N ASN A 109 8.27 0.50 -14.92
CA ASN A 109 8.32 -0.93 -15.27
C ASN A 109 9.07 -1.16 -16.58
N LYS A 110 9.45 -0.09 -17.29
CA LYS A 110 10.35 -0.11 -18.45
C LYS A 110 11.43 0.94 -18.29
N LEU A 111 12.63 0.64 -18.78
CA LEU A 111 13.71 1.61 -18.77
C LEU A 111 13.38 2.78 -19.69
N ARG A 112 13.56 3.99 -19.18
CA ARG A 112 13.40 5.27 -19.87
C ARG A 112 14.45 6.25 -19.37
N ASP A 113 14.63 7.37 -20.05
CA ASP A 113 15.53 8.45 -19.59
C ASP A 113 15.00 9.10 -18.31
N ASP A 114 15.89 9.56 -17.42
CA ASP A 114 15.55 10.09 -16.08
C ASP A 114 14.44 11.16 -16.07
N ARG A 115 14.37 11.99 -17.13
CA ARG A 115 13.41 13.08 -17.26
C ARG A 115 12.25 12.79 -18.21
N ASP A 116 12.14 11.57 -18.73
CA ASP A 116 10.97 11.15 -19.51
C ASP A 116 9.68 11.35 -18.67
N PRO A 117 8.68 12.10 -19.18
CA PRO A 117 7.44 12.35 -18.45
C PRO A 117 6.52 11.13 -18.36
N VAL A 118 6.84 10.04 -19.07
CA VAL A 118 6.01 8.85 -19.16
C VAL A 118 6.38 7.83 -18.08
N TYR A 119 5.39 7.47 -17.27
CA TYR A 119 5.52 6.49 -16.18
C TYR A 119 4.56 5.31 -16.40
N ASP A 120 4.84 4.16 -15.81
CA ASP A 120 3.97 2.98 -15.99
C ASP A 120 2.85 2.94 -14.95
N GLU A 121 3.06 3.61 -13.81
CA GLU A 121 2.14 3.64 -12.69
C GLU A 121 2.38 4.91 -11.85
N VAL A 122 1.30 5.50 -11.33
CA VAL A 122 1.33 6.57 -10.34
C VAL A 122 0.44 6.15 -9.17
N VAL A 123 1.01 6.08 -7.98
CA VAL A 123 0.32 5.68 -6.75
C VAL A 123 0.39 6.80 -5.74
N ILE A 124 -0.73 7.09 -5.06
CA ILE A 124 -0.76 8.03 -3.95
C ILE A 124 -1.34 7.34 -2.72
N VAL A 125 -0.58 7.44 -1.62
CA VAL A 125 -1.13 7.22 -0.28
C VAL A 125 -1.31 8.58 0.37
N GLN A 126 -2.56 8.90 0.70
CA GLN A 126 -2.93 10.10 1.41
C GLN A 126 -3.42 9.72 2.80
N HIS A 127 -2.88 10.35 3.84
CA HIS A 127 -3.15 10.01 5.23
C HIS A 127 -3.29 11.28 6.09
N HIS A 128 -4.15 11.26 7.10
CA HIS A 128 -4.24 12.33 8.09
C HIS A 128 -3.72 11.87 9.46
N SER A 129 -2.56 12.35 9.89
CA SER A 129 -1.88 11.89 11.11
C SER A 129 -2.70 12.05 12.40
N GLY A 130 -3.56 13.08 12.49
CA GLY A 130 -4.39 13.32 13.68
C GLY A 130 -5.62 12.39 13.86
N ASN A 131 -6.27 11.99 12.77
CA ASN A 131 -7.52 11.21 12.80
C ASN A 131 -7.34 9.78 12.25
N GLY A 132 -6.24 9.52 11.55
CA GLY A 132 -5.85 8.22 11.02
C GLY A 132 -6.48 7.83 9.70
N LYS A 133 -7.24 8.71 9.06
CA LYS A 133 -7.94 8.39 7.83
C LYS A 133 -6.97 8.34 6.66
N THR A 134 -7.13 7.34 5.79
CA THR A 134 -6.27 7.07 4.63
C THR A 134 -7.10 6.86 3.37
N CYS A 135 -6.63 7.42 2.26
CA CYS A 135 -7.14 7.19 0.91
C CYS A 135 -6.06 6.66 -0.03
N TRP A 136 -6.52 5.90 -1.03
CA TRP A 136 -5.67 5.17 -1.97
C TRP A 136 -6.00 5.59 -3.40
N PHE A 137 -4.99 6.04 -4.15
CA PHE A 137 -5.15 6.36 -5.57
C PHE A 137 -4.12 5.63 -6.40
N LEU A 138 -4.55 5.11 -7.54
CA LEU A 138 -3.72 4.35 -8.47
C LEU A 138 -4.08 4.75 -9.89
N SER A 139 -3.08 5.06 -10.69
CA SER A 139 -3.15 5.05 -12.14
C SER A 139 -2.14 4.04 -12.66
N GLN A 140 -2.57 3.16 -13.55
CA GLN A 140 -1.71 2.16 -14.16
C GLN A 140 -1.92 2.16 -15.67
N SER A 141 -0.80 2.19 -16.40
CA SER A 141 -0.81 2.14 -17.86
C SER A 141 -1.45 0.84 -18.34
N ARG A 142 -2.20 0.92 -19.45
CA ARG A 142 -2.80 -0.27 -20.07
C ARG A 142 -1.69 -1.13 -20.68
N ALA A 143 -1.87 -2.45 -20.63
CA ALA A 143 -0.97 -3.38 -21.30
C ALA A 143 -0.82 -3.01 -22.78
N GLY A 144 0.41 -3.04 -23.29
CA GLY A 144 0.73 -2.66 -24.67
C GLY A 144 0.85 -1.15 -24.93
N THR A 145 0.67 -0.28 -23.94
CA THR A 145 0.90 1.17 -24.09
C THR A 145 2.33 1.58 -23.70
N ASN A 146 2.69 2.81 -24.06
CA ASN A 146 3.99 3.41 -23.73
C ASN A 146 4.06 3.91 -22.29
N GLY A 147 2.95 3.95 -21.56
CA GLY A 147 2.84 4.48 -20.20
C GLY A 147 1.78 5.58 -20.10
N ILE A 148 1.84 6.35 -19.02
CA ILE A 148 0.98 7.49 -18.71
C ILE A 148 1.87 8.74 -18.71
N ASP A 149 1.48 9.79 -19.43
CA ASP A 149 2.12 11.10 -19.29
C ASP A 149 1.78 11.66 -17.91
N ALA A 150 2.80 11.77 -17.06
CA ALA A 150 2.71 12.26 -15.69
C ALA A 150 3.45 13.60 -15.52
N SER A 151 3.57 14.37 -16.60
CA SER A 151 4.00 15.78 -16.56
C SER A 151 3.03 16.66 -15.76
N ARG A 152 1.76 16.24 -15.66
CA ARG A 152 0.76 16.78 -14.73
C ARG A 152 -0.18 15.67 -14.26
N VAL A 153 0.03 15.18 -13.06
CA VAL A 153 -0.90 14.31 -12.35
C VAL A 153 -2.05 15.17 -11.78
N PRO A 154 -3.31 14.94 -12.18
CA PRO A 154 -4.44 15.73 -11.70
C PRO A 154 -4.87 15.34 -10.28
N PRO A 155 -5.38 16.28 -9.46
CA PRO A 155 -6.06 15.94 -8.20
C PRO A 155 -7.22 14.96 -8.45
N PRO A 156 -7.43 13.93 -7.62
CA PRO A 156 -8.52 12.96 -7.83
C PRO A 156 -9.94 13.53 -7.82
N ASN A 157 -10.14 14.71 -7.21
CA ASN A 157 -11.40 15.47 -7.18
C ASN A 157 -11.50 16.55 -8.27
N GLU A 158 -10.53 16.65 -9.20
CA GLU A 158 -10.56 17.67 -10.26
C GLU A 158 -11.70 17.40 -11.26
N LYS A 159 -12.73 18.25 -11.21
CA LYS A 159 -13.92 18.15 -12.08
C LYS A 159 -13.65 18.56 -13.52
N SER A 160 -12.73 19.51 -13.73
CA SER A 160 -12.41 20.05 -15.05
C SER A 160 -10.91 20.31 -15.14
N PRO A 161 -10.18 19.64 -16.04
CA PRO A 161 -8.76 19.87 -16.21
C PRO A 161 -8.52 21.21 -16.93
N PRO A 162 -7.33 21.82 -16.76
CA PRO A 162 -6.89 22.91 -17.64
C PRO A 162 -6.83 22.44 -19.09
N ALA A 163 -6.96 23.37 -20.05
CA ALA A 163 -6.98 23.05 -21.47
C ALA A 163 -5.75 22.22 -21.89
N GLY A 164 -5.98 21.13 -22.62
CA GLY A 164 -4.92 20.23 -23.10
C GLY A 164 -4.46 19.17 -22.09
N HIS A 165 -5.06 19.07 -20.90
CA HIS A 165 -4.69 18.07 -19.89
C HIS A 165 -5.77 16.98 -19.70
N THR A 166 -5.31 15.79 -19.33
CA THR A 166 -6.18 14.63 -19.06
C THR A 166 -7.08 14.87 -17.86
N PRO A 167 -8.40 14.62 -17.96
CA PRO A 167 -9.32 14.67 -16.82
C PRO A 167 -8.97 13.64 -15.73
N ALA A 168 -9.24 13.97 -14.46
CA ALA A 168 -9.01 13.06 -13.34
C ALA A 168 -9.70 11.70 -13.51
N VAL A 169 -10.93 11.68 -14.03
CA VAL A 169 -11.72 10.46 -14.28
C VAL A 169 -11.14 9.55 -15.36
N GLU A 170 -10.29 10.07 -16.23
CA GLU A 170 -9.56 9.27 -17.23
C GLU A 170 -8.18 8.85 -16.72
N PHE A 171 -7.56 9.68 -15.87
CA PHE A 171 -6.25 9.42 -15.31
C PHE A 171 -6.29 8.34 -14.21
N TRP A 172 -7.22 8.44 -13.25
CA TRP A 172 -7.26 7.59 -12.06
C TRP A 172 -8.14 6.36 -12.22
N THR A 173 -7.72 5.28 -11.58
CA THR A 173 -8.53 4.06 -11.41
C THR A 173 -9.65 4.31 -10.40
N THR A 174 -10.86 3.79 -10.66
CA THR A 174 -11.99 3.93 -9.74
C THR A 174 -11.73 3.21 -8.40
N PRO A 175 -12.28 3.71 -7.28
CA PRO A 175 -12.05 3.12 -5.97
C PRO A 175 -12.48 1.64 -5.90
N ALA A 176 -13.58 1.24 -6.53
CA ALA A 176 -13.99 -0.16 -6.53
C ALA A 176 -13.00 -1.07 -7.26
N ARG A 177 -12.42 -0.60 -8.38
CA ARG A 177 -11.40 -1.38 -9.08
C ARG A 177 -10.12 -1.48 -8.26
N ILE A 178 -9.72 -0.43 -7.55
CA ILE A 178 -8.60 -0.49 -6.59
C ILE A 178 -8.89 -1.51 -5.48
N ALA A 179 -10.08 -1.46 -4.90
CA ALA A 179 -10.49 -2.40 -3.84
C ALA A 179 -10.60 -3.87 -4.31
N ALA A 180 -10.70 -4.11 -5.61
CA ALA A 180 -10.80 -5.45 -6.20
C ALA A 180 -9.44 -6.06 -6.59
N VAL A 181 -8.35 -5.29 -6.63
CA VAL A 181 -6.99 -5.81 -6.94
C VAL A 181 -6.54 -6.79 -5.86
N GLN A 182 -5.82 -7.86 -6.23
CA GLN A 182 -5.26 -8.81 -5.27
C GLN A 182 -3.74 -8.93 -5.45
N PRO A 183 -2.92 -8.75 -4.39
CA PRO A 183 -3.32 -8.25 -3.07
C PRO A 183 -3.86 -6.81 -3.13
N THR A 184 -4.83 -6.47 -2.28
CA THR A 184 -5.35 -5.10 -2.20
C THR A 184 -4.31 -4.15 -1.60
N CYS A 185 -4.46 -2.84 -1.85
CA CYS A 185 -3.64 -1.82 -1.19
C CYS A 185 -3.65 -2.01 0.33
N ILE A 186 -4.81 -2.32 0.90
CA ILE A 186 -5.01 -2.48 2.34
C ILE A 186 -4.30 -3.74 2.87
N SER A 187 -4.24 -4.83 2.11
CA SER A 187 -3.53 -6.04 2.58
C SER A 187 -2.01 -5.89 2.53
N CYS A 188 -1.47 -5.13 1.56
CA CYS A 188 -0.06 -4.70 1.60
C CYS A 188 0.18 -3.70 2.74
N HIS A 189 -0.71 -2.74 2.93
CA HIS A 189 -0.62 -1.72 3.97
C HIS A 189 -1.33 -2.15 5.27
N ASP A 190 -1.09 -3.38 5.71
CA ASP A 190 -1.83 -4.00 6.83
C ASP A 190 -1.43 -3.47 8.21
N ALA A 191 -0.26 -2.85 8.31
CA ALA A 191 0.27 -2.25 9.54
C ALA A 191 0.15 -0.71 9.57
N GLY A 192 -0.09 -0.03 8.45
CA GLY A 192 -0.13 1.44 8.42
C GLY A 192 -0.11 2.02 7.00
N PRO A 193 -0.24 3.36 6.88
CA PRO A 193 -0.30 4.02 5.58
C PRO A 193 1.01 3.93 4.80
N PHE A 194 2.17 3.93 5.46
CA PHE A 194 3.48 3.92 4.80
C PHE A 194 4.27 2.68 5.20
N ILE A 195 4.87 2.01 4.21
CA ILE A 195 5.66 0.79 4.39
C ILE A 195 7.13 1.15 4.28
N PHE A 196 7.92 0.74 5.26
CA PHE A 196 9.37 0.80 5.16
C PHE A 196 9.91 -0.41 4.41
N SER A 197 10.78 -0.16 3.44
CA SER A 197 11.64 -1.17 2.81
C SER A 197 13.03 -0.57 2.60
N PRO A 198 14.09 -1.39 2.38
CA PRO A 198 15.40 -0.87 2.04
C PRO A 198 15.37 0.06 0.83
N TYR A 199 14.50 -0.20 -0.15
CA TYR A 199 14.33 0.63 -1.34
C TYR A 199 13.94 2.07 -1.00
N ILE A 200 12.86 2.24 -0.25
CA ILE A 200 12.36 3.56 0.18
C ILE A 200 13.25 4.16 1.28
N GLY A 201 13.88 3.32 2.11
CA GLY A 201 14.78 3.75 3.18
C GLY A 201 15.98 4.59 2.70
N GLN A 202 16.33 4.50 1.42
CA GLN A 202 17.37 5.33 0.79
C GLN A 202 16.97 6.82 0.67
N VAL A 203 15.68 7.11 0.71
CA VAL A 203 15.09 8.45 0.55
C VAL A 203 14.04 8.68 1.64
N TRP A 204 14.30 8.16 2.85
CA TRP A 204 13.33 8.15 3.95
C TRP A 204 12.91 9.56 4.40
N ASP A 205 13.78 10.56 4.24
CA ASP A 205 13.46 11.97 4.49
C ASP A 205 12.49 12.58 3.45
N LYS A 206 12.23 11.86 2.35
CA LYS A 206 11.32 12.25 1.27
C LYS A 206 9.98 11.52 1.32
N VAL A 207 9.65 10.85 2.42
CA VAL A 207 8.34 10.23 2.63
C VAL A 207 7.79 10.59 4.01
N PRO A 208 6.47 10.80 4.16
CA PRO A 208 5.85 10.87 5.46
C PRO A 208 5.98 9.53 6.21
N THR A 209 5.96 9.61 7.54
CA THR A 209 6.04 8.44 8.41
C THR A 209 4.99 8.56 9.50
N ASP A 210 4.35 7.44 9.83
CA ASP A 210 3.44 7.37 10.96
C ASP A 210 3.38 5.93 11.53
N PRO A 211 4.47 5.47 12.16
CA PRO A 211 4.61 4.05 12.57
C PRO A 211 3.62 3.63 13.67
N TRP A 212 3.08 4.60 14.41
CA TRP A 212 2.18 4.38 15.55
C TRP A 212 0.87 5.14 15.50
N GLY A 213 0.70 6.07 14.57
CA GLY A 213 -0.50 6.87 14.51
C GLY A 213 -1.73 6.06 14.17
N LYS A 214 -2.87 6.74 14.25
CA LYS A 214 -4.16 6.15 13.93
C LYS A 214 -4.14 5.72 12.47
N TYR A 215 -4.89 4.67 12.12
CA TYR A 215 -4.92 4.19 10.75
C TYR A 215 -6.27 3.58 10.44
N SER A 216 -6.86 3.97 9.31
CA SER A 216 -8.11 3.46 8.78
C SER A 216 -8.24 3.84 7.32
N SER A 217 -8.85 3.00 6.49
CA SER A 217 -9.20 3.36 5.11
C SER A 217 -10.58 4.03 5.04
N ILE A 218 -10.72 5.08 4.26
CA ILE A 218 -12.02 5.68 3.92
C ILE A 218 -12.55 5.07 2.62
N GLY A 219 -13.87 5.02 2.47
CA GLY A 219 -14.59 4.61 1.26
C GLY A 219 -15.39 3.32 1.48
N PRO A 220 -16.67 3.23 1.05
CA PRO A 220 -17.51 2.06 1.29
C PRO A 220 -16.90 0.75 0.77
N VAL A 221 -16.25 0.79 -0.40
CA VAL A 221 -15.60 -0.38 -1.03
C VAL A 221 -14.41 -0.93 -0.24
N PHE A 222 -13.79 -0.09 0.59
CA PHE A 222 -12.67 -0.48 1.45
C PHE A 222 -13.13 -0.97 2.83
N SER A 223 -14.39 -0.72 3.18
CA SER A 223 -14.96 -1.03 4.49
C SER A 223 -15.15 -2.53 4.77
N SER A 224 -15.01 -3.40 3.78
CA SER A 224 -15.06 -4.86 3.97
C SER A 224 -13.73 -5.44 4.48
N HIS A 225 -12.62 -4.71 4.30
CA HIS A 225 -11.30 -5.15 4.74
C HIS A 225 -11.13 -4.92 6.23
N ARG A 226 -10.98 -6.02 6.99
CA ARG A 226 -10.77 -6.01 8.45
C ARG A 226 -9.33 -6.40 8.73
N LEU A 227 -8.48 -5.40 8.95
CA LEU A 227 -7.09 -5.61 9.32
C LEU A 227 -6.98 -5.91 10.82
N ASN A 228 -6.10 -6.85 11.17
CA ASN A 228 -5.69 -7.06 12.55
C ASN A 228 -4.21 -6.72 12.71
N VAL A 229 -3.86 -6.21 13.89
CA VAL A 229 -2.47 -6.13 14.34
C VAL A 229 -2.15 -7.25 15.30
N ILE A 230 -0.93 -7.76 15.20
CA ILE A 230 -0.41 -8.83 16.04
C ILE A 230 0.34 -8.21 17.21
N SER A 231 0.06 -8.71 18.41
CA SER A 231 0.86 -8.46 19.60
C SER A 231 1.27 -9.77 20.26
N THR A 232 2.50 -9.79 20.79
CA THR A 232 3.04 -10.89 21.59
C THR A 232 3.77 -10.33 22.82
N PRO A 233 3.73 -10.99 23.99
CA PRO A 233 4.37 -10.49 25.21
C PRO A 233 5.88 -10.25 25.04
N GLY A 234 6.37 -9.08 25.47
CA GLY A 234 7.80 -8.78 25.53
C GLY A 234 8.51 -8.67 24.18
N ASN A 235 7.77 -8.47 23.09
CA ASN A 235 8.32 -8.51 21.74
C ASN A 235 9.01 -7.20 21.33
N ALA A 236 10.26 -7.31 20.90
CA ALA A 236 11.13 -6.18 20.57
C ALA A 236 10.68 -5.41 19.31
N CYS A 237 10.04 -6.09 18.34
CA CYS A 237 9.70 -5.49 17.06
C CYS A 237 8.49 -4.55 17.19
N ILE A 238 7.49 -4.96 17.98
CA ILE A 238 6.27 -4.18 18.22
C ILE A 238 6.44 -3.08 19.28
N GLY A 239 7.67 -2.79 19.70
CA GLY A 239 8.00 -1.60 20.48
C GLY A 239 8.15 -0.35 19.61
N CYS A 240 8.46 -0.52 18.32
CA CYS A 240 8.73 0.59 17.40
C CYS A 240 7.65 0.83 16.34
N HIS A 241 6.89 -0.20 15.95
CA HIS A 241 5.76 -0.05 15.02
C HIS A 241 4.74 -1.19 15.14
N ARG A 242 3.56 -0.99 14.55
CA ARG A 242 2.53 -2.05 14.40
C ARG A 242 2.98 -3.12 13.38
N ILE A 243 2.51 -4.35 13.57
CA ILE A 243 2.68 -5.48 12.64
C ILE A 243 1.28 -6.00 12.29
N GLY A 244 0.96 -6.07 11.00
CA GLY A 244 -0.34 -6.57 10.53
C GLY A 244 -0.40 -8.10 10.44
N SER A 245 -1.60 -8.64 10.19
CA SER A 245 -1.86 -10.08 10.01
C SER A 245 -1.86 -10.56 8.56
N GLU A 246 -1.74 -9.66 7.58
CA GLU A 246 -1.86 -9.94 6.15
C GLU A 246 -0.48 -10.09 5.50
N GLN A 247 -0.04 -9.14 4.66
CA GLN A 247 1.27 -9.21 3.99
C GLN A 247 2.44 -9.09 4.96
N SER A 248 2.24 -8.49 6.14
CA SER A 248 3.21 -8.55 7.22
C SER A 248 3.56 -10.00 7.58
N CYS A 249 2.54 -10.86 7.69
CA CYS A 249 2.71 -12.29 7.96
C CYS A 249 3.16 -13.09 6.75
N ALA A 250 2.63 -12.78 5.56
CA ALA A 250 2.94 -13.55 4.36
C ALA A 250 4.37 -13.33 3.87
N ALA A 251 4.91 -12.12 4.05
CA ALA A 251 6.22 -11.76 3.52
C ALA A 251 7.05 -10.86 4.43
N TYR A 252 6.52 -9.74 4.93
CA TYR A 252 7.39 -8.65 5.41
C TYR A 252 8.18 -8.96 6.67
N ILE A 253 7.61 -9.68 7.65
CA ILE A 253 8.39 -10.13 8.81
C ILE A 253 9.55 -10.99 8.33
N GLY A 254 9.28 -11.97 7.47
CA GLY A 254 10.31 -12.89 7.01
C GLY A 254 11.40 -12.20 6.20
N LEU A 255 11.01 -11.31 5.29
CA LEU A 255 11.93 -10.53 4.45
C LEU A 255 12.81 -9.61 5.30
N SER A 256 12.21 -8.87 6.24
CA SER A 256 12.94 -7.88 7.05
C SER A 256 13.91 -8.45 8.08
N THR A 257 13.79 -9.74 8.37
CA THR A 257 14.51 -10.45 9.43
C THR A 257 15.42 -11.55 8.89
N GLY A 258 15.69 -11.56 7.58
CA GLY A 258 16.54 -12.55 6.93
C GLY A 258 15.99 -13.98 6.92
N ARG A 259 14.74 -14.19 7.35
CA ARG A 259 14.05 -15.49 7.28
C ARG A 259 13.58 -15.84 5.87
N LEU A 260 13.40 -14.84 5.02
CA LEU A 260 13.06 -14.98 3.61
C LEU A 260 14.05 -14.18 2.76
N SER A 261 14.43 -14.73 1.62
CA SER A 261 15.21 -14.00 0.62
C SER A 261 14.31 -13.04 -0.15
N ALA A 262 14.69 -11.76 -0.21
CA ALA A 262 13.93 -10.77 -0.97
C ALA A 262 14.06 -11.01 -2.49
N PRO A 263 12.94 -11.10 -3.23
CA PRO A 263 12.99 -11.18 -4.68
C PRO A 263 13.70 -9.98 -5.29
N GLY A 264 14.56 -10.23 -6.29
CA GLY A 264 15.35 -9.18 -6.92
C GLY A 264 16.62 -8.79 -6.14
N ASN A 265 16.91 -9.39 -4.99
CA ASN A 265 18.19 -9.19 -4.31
C ASN A 265 19.36 -9.71 -5.15
N ASN A 266 20.45 -8.94 -5.19
CA ASN A 266 21.74 -9.47 -5.62
C ASN A 266 22.47 -10.18 -4.46
N GLN A 267 23.73 -10.58 -4.70
CA GLN A 267 24.53 -11.29 -3.70
C GLN A 267 24.79 -10.45 -2.44
N LEU A 268 25.08 -9.16 -2.59
CA LEU A 268 25.32 -8.25 -1.48
C LEU A 268 24.05 -8.08 -0.62
N ALA A 269 22.89 -7.83 -1.26
CA ALA A 269 21.60 -7.71 -0.59
C ALA A 269 21.13 -9.00 0.10
N SER A 270 21.61 -10.15 -0.36
CA SER A 270 21.29 -11.46 0.23
C SER A 270 22.15 -11.80 1.45
N SER A 271 23.06 -10.90 1.84
CA SER A 271 24.02 -11.12 2.94
C SER A 271 23.78 -10.15 4.09
N TYR A 272 24.20 -10.55 5.29
CA TYR A 272 24.15 -9.69 6.48
C TYR A 272 25.07 -8.46 6.29
N PRO A 273 24.67 -7.24 6.73
CA PRO A 273 23.43 -6.90 7.42
C PRO A 273 22.25 -6.59 6.49
N LEU A 274 22.44 -6.57 5.16
CA LEU A 274 21.44 -6.03 4.24
C LEU A 274 20.18 -6.89 4.09
N ASN A 275 20.26 -8.19 4.37
CA ASN A 275 19.08 -9.07 4.44
C ASN A 275 18.36 -9.01 5.81
N HIS A 276 18.88 -8.25 6.79
CA HIS A 276 18.29 -8.02 8.11
C HIS A 276 18.10 -6.51 8.33
N TRP A 277 17.15 -5.93 7.61
CA TRP A 277 16.92 -4.48 7.59
C TRP A 277 15.98 -3.97 8.69
N MET A 278 15.48 -4.86 9.55
CA MET A 278 14.82 -4.48 10.80
C MET A 278 15.57 -5.04 12.02
N PRO A 279 15.71 -4.26 13.11
CA PRO A 279 15.31 -2.86 13.24
C PRO A 279 16.10 -1.94 12.29
N THR A 280 15.56 -0.76 11.99
CA THR A 280 16.21 0.20 11.09
C THR A 280 17.59 0.59 11.63
N ALA A 281 18.53 0.90 10.73
CA ALA A 281 19.92 1.21 11.08
C ALA A 281 20.65 0.09 11.85
N ASN A 282 20.39 -1.17 11.50
CA ASN A 282 21.09 -2.33 12.03
C ASN A 282 22.62 -2.22 11.84
N ASN A 283 23.32 -1.94 12.95
CA ASN A 283 24.77 -1.85 13.05
C ASN A 283 25.37 -2.97 13.92
N MET A 284 24.56 -3.97 14.27
CA MET A 284 24.96 -5.11 15.08
C MET A 284 25.82 -6.07 14.25
N SER A 285 26.51 -7.00 14.91
CA SER A 285 26.90 -8.25 14.26
C SER A 285 25.70 -9.18 14.15
N HIS A 286 25.78 -10.18 13.27
CA HIS A 286 24.70 -11.16 13.11
C HIS A 286 24.36 -11.86 14.44
N ALA A 287 25.37 -12.26 15.21
CA ALA A 287 25.17 -12.90 16.52
C ALA A 287 24.46 -11.99 17.53
N GLN A 288 24.82 -10.70 17.59
CA GLN A 288 24.14 -9.73 18.45
C GLN A 288 22.69 -9.49 17.99
N TRP A 289 22.45 -9.45 16.68
CA TRP A 289 21.11 -9.29 16.13
C TRP A 289 20.23 -10.50 16.48
N ASP A 290 20.76 -11.72 16.37
CA ASP A 290 20.06 -12.95 16.75
C ASP A 290 19.73 -12.94 18.25
N GLU A 291 20.72 -12.65 19.10
CA GLU A 291 20.54 -12.58 20.55
C GLU A 291 19.41 -11.61 20.94
N ALA A 292 19.36 -10.44 20.29
CA ALA A 292 18.39 -9.41 20.60
C ALA A 292 16.99 -9.67 20.02
N ASN A 293 16.89 -10.24 18.82
CA ASN A 293 15.65 -10.17 18.02
C ASN A 293 15.01 -11.52 17.71
N ILE A 294 15.78 -12.62 17.66
CA ILE A 294 15.29 -13.87 17.05
C ILE A 294 14.03 -14.43 17.74
N LYS A 295 13.98 -14.33 19.07
CA LYS A 295 12.82 -14.77 19.86
C LYS A 295 11.56 -13.96 19.52
N SER A 296 11.71 -12.66 19.30
CA SER A 296 10.61 -11.77 18.92
C SER A 296 10.11 -12.08 17.50
N VAL A 297 11.03 -12.35 16.58
CA VAL A 297 10.70 -12.76 15.21
C VAL A 297 9.94 -14.08 15.20
N ASP A 298 10.46 -15.08 15.91
CA ASP A 298 9.84 -16.41 15.96
C ASP A 298 8.47 -16.38 16.65
N ALA A 299 8.27 -15.54 17.66
CA ALA A 299 6.97 -15.32 18.29
C ALA A 299 5.94 -14.75 17.29
N LEU A 300 6.30 -13.70 16.54
CA LEU A 300 5.41 -13.13 15.50
C LEU A 300 5.09 -14.14 14.40
N LEU A 301 6.10 -14.83 13.89
CA LEU A 301 5.91 -15.86 12.86
C LEU A 301 5.07 -17.03 13.39
N SER A 302 5.16 -17.36 14.67
CA SER A 302 4.29 -18.35 15.29
C SER A 302 2.84 -17.90 15.31
N CYS A 303 2.55 -16.62 15.56
CA CYS A 303 1.20 -16.07 15.44
C CYS A 303 0.71 -16.11 13.99
N CYS A 304 1.55 -15.76 13.02
CA CYS A 304 1.19 -15.80 11.60
C CYS A 304 0.77 -17.20 11.10
N ARG A 305 1.33 -18.26 11.70
CA ARG A 305 0.99 -19.66 11.41
C ARG A 305 -0.27 -20.13 12.14
N ASP A 306 -0.66 -19.47 13.22
CA ASP A 306 -1.86 -19.81 13.99
C ASP A 306 -3.13 -19.25 13.33
N LYS A 307 -3.59 -19.89 12.26
CA LYS A 307 -4.81 -19.48 11.54
C LYS A 307 -6.08 -19.58 12.39
N ALA A 308 -6.05 -20.33 13.49
CA ALA A 308 -7.19 -20.49 14.38
C ALA A 308 -7.22 -19.45 15.51
N HIS A 309 -6.18 -18.61 15.63
CA HIS A 309 -5.99 -17.64 16.72
C HIS A 309 -6.17 -18.26 18.12
N LYS A 310 -5.65 -19.47 18.31
CA LYS A 310 -5.75 -20.23 19.58
C LYS A 310 -4.51 -20.12 20.46
N ASN A 311 -3.40 -19.62 19.93
CA ASN A 311 -2.16 -19.48 20.67
C ASN A 311 -2.34 -18.39 21.74
N PRO A 312 -2.27 -18.73 23.04
CA PRO A 312 -2.48 -17.77 24.11
C PRO A 312 -1.42 -16.67 24.17
N ASN A 313 -0.28 -16.86 23.48
CA ASN A 313 0.77 -15.86 23.37
C ASN A 313 0.56 -14.87 22.21
N CYS A 314 -0.52 -15.02 21.45
CA CYS A 314 -0.84 -14.18 20.29
C CYS A 314 -2.13 -13.41 20.56
N THR A 315 -2.07 -12.09 20.43
CA THR A 315 -3.27 -11.24 20.43
C THR A 315 -3.44 -10.62 19.05
N PHE A 316 -4.64 -10.75 18.49
CA PHE A 316 -5.03 -10.11 17.24
C PHE A 316 -6.06 -9.03 17.55
N THR A 317 -5.68 -7.77 17.35
CA THR A 317 -6.57 -6.63 17.62
C THR A 317 -7.00 -5.99 16.30
N PRO A 318 -8.30 -5.80 16.05
CA PRO A 318 -8.76 -5.09 14.87
C PRO A 318 -8.22 -3.66 14.82
N ILE A 319 -7.72 -3.24 13.66
CA ILE A 319 -7.49 -1.82 13.39
C ILE A 319 -8.87 -1.17 13.28
N SER A 320 -9.14 -0.18 14.13
CA SER A 320 -10.45 0.47 14.18
C SER A 320 -10.84 1.01 12.80
N PRO A 321 -12.02 0.64 12.26
CA PRO A 321 -12.49 1.25 11.01
C PRO A 321 -12.70 2.74 11.22
N SER A 322 -12.59 3.52 10.14
CA SER A 322 -12.98 4.93 10.15
C SER A 322 -14.43 5.00 10.65
N LYS A 323 -14.67 5.68 11.78
CA LYS A 323 -16.04 5.94 12.25
C LYS A 323 -16.73 6.78 11.17
N LYS A 324 -17.86 6.28 10.66
CA LYS A 324 -18.73 7.00 9.72
C LYS A 324 -19.12 8.36 10.29
#